data_AF-A0A356F5N4-F1
#
_entry.id   AF-A0A356F5N4-F1
#
_cell.length_a   1.000
_cell.length_b   1.000
_cell.length_c   1.000
_cell.angle_alpha   90.00
_cell.angle_beta   90.00
_cell.angle_gamma   90.00
#
_symmetry.space_group_name_H-M   'P 1'
#
loop_
_entity.id
_entity.type
_entity.pdbx_description
1 polymer ?
#
loop_
_entity_poly.entity_id
_entity_poly.type
_entity_poly.pdbx_seq_one_letter_code
_entity_poly.pdbx_strand_id
1 'polypeptide(L)'
;QSYGYNGLIASMILTGILLMAAGFMKLGSYIKYIPYPVIIGFTAGIGLILITSQVKDFLGLTRNDIPNAFLQRWYTYIISIPQTNWAAAFIGFLSLALYLGIKKFAPKVPVYLAILIITTLVTCIFNLPVETIGSKYGDLPKMLPAPEFPAMSLDLFRLVFPSALTVAFLAAVESLLSAKVVDSMSGDMHNPNAELVGEGLANIAAAA
;
A
#
# COMPACT_ATOMS: atom_id res chain seq x y z
N GLN A 1 11.14 5.79 -5.11
CA GLN A 1 11.34 6.41 -3.78
C GLN A 1 12.41 7.48 -3.94
N SER A 2 12.05 8.74 -4.23
CA SER A 2 13.04 9.75 -4.68
C SER A 2 13.50 10.74 -3.61
N TYR A 3 12.87 10.78 -2.42
CA TYR A 3 13.06 11.91 -1.48
C TYR A 3 13.31 11.47 -0.03
N GLY A 4 13.62 10.19 0.19
CA GLY A 4 13.93 9.64 1.52
C GLY A 4 12.77 9.71 2.51
N TYR A 5 13.09 9.51 3.78
CA TYR A 5 12.14 9.53 4.90
C TYR A 5 11.46 10.90 5.07
N ASN A 6 12.24 12.00 4.99
CA ASN A 6 11.70 13.35 5.15
C ASN A 6 10.70 13.74 4.05
N GLY A 7 10.93 13.31 2.80
CA GLY A 7 9.99 13.54 1.71
C GLY A 7 8.68 12.76 1.87
N LEU A 8 8.73 11.58 2.48
CA LEU A 8 7.54 10.80 2.82
C LEU A 8 6.70 11.55 3.87
N ILE A 9 7.31 11.97 4.98
CA ILE A 9 6.63 12.72 6.05
C ILE A 9 6.05 14.02 5.51
N ALA A 10 6.84 14.81 4.78
CA ALA A 10 6.39 16.06 4.20
C ALA A 10 5.19 15.85 3.24
N SER A 11 5.21 14.76 2.45
CA SER A 11 4.09 14.41 1.59
C SER A 11 2.84 14.04 2.40
N MET A 12 2.97 13.29 3.51
CA MET A 12 1.83 12.91 4.36
C MET A 12 1.19 14.13 5.03
N ILE A 13 2.02 15.02 5.61
CA ILE A 13 1.54 16.28 6.20
C ILE A 13 0.81 17.12 5.14
N LEU A 14 1.42 17.28 3.96
CA LEU A 14 0.84 18.08 2.89
C LEU A 14 -0.46 17.46 2.35
N THR A 15 -0.50 16.13 2.20
CA THR A 15 -1.72 15.39 1.86
C THR A 15 -2.83 15.66 2.89
N GLY A 16 -2.50 15.60 4.19
CA GLY A 16 -3.48 15.85 5.24
C GLY A 16 -4.02 17.29 5.24
N ILE A 17 -3.15 18.28 5.01
CA ILE A 17 -3.54 19.69 4.84
C ILE A 17 -4.49 19.85 3.65
N LEU A 18 -4.17 19.23 2.51
CA LEU A 18 -5.00 19.29 1.30
C LEU A 18 -6.38 18.65 1.52
N LEU A 19 -6.44 17.52 2.22
CA LEU A 19 -7.69 16.84 2.58
C LEU A 19 -8.55 17.70 3.52
N MET A 20 -7.96 18.27 4.57
CA MET A 20 -8.65 19.19 5.46
C MET A 20 -9.18 20.41 4.71
N ALA A 21 -8.35 21.03 3.87
CA ALA A 21 -8.76 22.16 3.04
C ALA A 21 -9.94 21.80 2.12
N ALA A 22 -9.87 20.64 1.48
CA ALA A 22 -10.96 20.12 0.65
C ALA A 22 -12.25 19.89 1.45
N GLY A 23 -12.15 19.32 2.65
CA GLY A 23 -13.29 19.14 3.56
C GLY A 23 -13.93 20.46 3.99
N PHE A 24 -13.13 21.44 4.41
CA PHE A 24 -13.63 22.78 4.77
C PHE A 24 -14.26 23.53 3.59
N MET A 25 -13.73 23.35 2.38
CA MET A 25 -14.28 23.88 1.13
C MET A 25 -15.50 23.10 0.61
N LYS A 26 -15.95 22.07 1.34
CA LYS A 26 -17.07 21.19 0.99
C LYS A 26 -16.88 20.41 -0.32
N LEU A 27 -15.64 20.12 -0.69
CA LEU A 27 -15.31 19.37 -1.91
C LEU A 27 -15.69 17.88 -1.81
N GLY A 28 -15.82 17.32 -0.60
CA GLY A 28 -16.22 15.93 -0.40
C GLY A 28 -17.60 15.63 -0.98
N SER A 29 -18.53 16.59 -0.95
CA SER A 29 -19.86 16.45 -1.53
C SER A 29 -19.86 16.30 -3.06
N TYR A 30 -18.76 16.61 -3.74
CA TYR A 30 -18.61 16.48 -5.19
C TYR A 30 -18.16 15.09 -5.64
N ILE A 31 -17.77 14.19 -4.73
CA ILE A 31 -17.42 12.80 -5.04
C ILE A 31 -18.52 12.09 -5.84
N LYS A 32 -19.79 12.46 -5.61
CA LYS A 32 -20.96 11.92 -6.33
C LYS A 32 -20.93 12.13 -7.84
N TYR A 33 -20.11 13.07 -8.33
CA TYR A 33 -19.94 13.37 -9.75
C TYR A 33 -18.80 12.57 -10.41
N ILE A 34 -18.03 11.80 -9.64
CA ILE A 34 -16.98 10.94 -10.20
C ILE A 34 -17.67 9.77 -10.92
N PRO A 35 -17.43 9.60 -12.23
CA PRO A 35 -18.04 8.51 -12.98
C PRO A 35 -17.57 7.14 -12.48
N TYR A 36 -18.49 6.20 -12.35
CA TYR A 36 -18.18 4.81 -11.98
C TYR A 36 -17.06 4.15 -12.82
N PRO A 37 -16.96 4.39 -14.15
CA PRO A 37 -15.85 3.88 -14.95
C PRO A 37 -14.46 4.34 -14.50
N VAL A 38 -14.34 5.56 -13.95
CA VAL A 38 -13.06 6.10 -13.46
C VAL A 38 -12.58 5.30 -12.25
N ILE A 39 -13.50 5.00 -11.34
CA ILE A 39 -13.22 4.24 -10.12
C ILE A 39 -12.76 2.83 -10.47
N ILE A 40 -13.50 2.12 -11.33
CA ILE A 40 -13.13 0.76 -11.75
C ILE A 40 -11.77 0.76 -12.43
N GLY A 41 -11.54 1.66 -13.39
CA GLY A 41 -10.27 1.74 -14.11
C GLY A 41 -9.09 2.01 -13.18
N PHE A 42 -9.30 2.90 -12.20
CA PHE A 42 -8.31 3.24 -11.20
C PHE A 42 -7.99 2.08 -10.26
N THR A 43 -9.00 1.44 -9.65
CA THR A 43 -8.82 0.26 -8.78
C THR A 43 -8.18 -0.91 -9.53
N ALA A 44 -8.58 -1.16 -10.78
CA ALA A 44 -7.96 -2.17 -11.62
C ALA A 44 -6.48 -1.84 -11.92
N GLY A 45 -6.16 -0.55 -12.14
CA GLY A 45 -4.79 -0.07 -12.32
C GLY A 45 -3.92 -0.29 -11.09
N ILE A 46 -4.41 0.06 -9.89
CA ILE A 46 -3.71 -0.26 -8.63
C ILE A 46 -3.51 -1.77 -8.50
N GLY A 47 -4.55 -2.56 -8.73
CA GLY A 47 -4.47 -4.03 -8.66
C GLY A 47 -3.39 -4.60 -9.57
N LEU A 48 -3.32 -4.11 -10.82
CA LEU A 48 -2.29 -4.51 -11.78
C LEU A 48 -0.87 -4.13 -11.31
N ILE A 49 -0.71 -2.93 -10.75
CA ILE A 49 0.57 -2.47 -10.19
C ILE A 49 0.97 -3.30 -8.97
N LEU A 50 0.03 -3.61 -8.07
CA LEU A 50 0.27 -4.44 -6.90
C LEU A 50 0.73 -5.84 -7.33
N ILE A 51 -0.01 -6.52 -8.20
CA ILE A 51 0.37 -7.85 -8.72
C ILE A 51 1.77 -7.79 -9.34
N THR A 52 2.01 -6.78 -10.19
CA THR A 52 3.32 -6.59 -10.84
C THR A 52 4.45 -6.34 -9.83
N SER A 53 4.18 -5.60 -8.75
CA SER A 53 5.18 -5.34 -7.69
C SER A 53 5.56 -6.59 -6.92
N GLN A 54 4.62 -7.54 -6.76
CA GLN A 54 4.85 -8.77 -6.01
C GLN A 54 5.64 -9.82 -6.80
N VAL A 55 5.72 -9.73 -8.14
CA VAL A 55 6.43 -10.72 -8.98
C VAL A 55 7.89 -10.92 -8.56
N LYS A 56 8.60 -9.84 -8.19
CA LYS A 56 9.99 -9.92 -7.72
C LYS A 56 10.12 -10.86 -6.52
N ASP A 57 9.32 -10.59 -5.50
CA ASP A 57 9.40 -11.30 -4.21
C ASP A 57 8.80 -12.70 -4.33
N PHE A 58 7.77 -12.88 -5.16
CA PHE A 58 7.15 -14.17 -5.45
C PHE A 58 8.12 -15.15 -6.12
N LEU A 59 8.95 -14.68 -7.06
CA LEU A 59 9.98 -15.49 -7.72
C LEU A 59 11.34 -15.43 -7.00
N GLY A 60 11.47 -14.61 -5.96
CA GLY A 60 12.74 -14.35 -5.27
C GLY A 60 13.86 -13.86 -6.19
N LEU A 61 13.54 -12.93 -7.10
CA LEU A 61 14.51 -12.34 -8.02
C LEU A 61 15.48 -11.42 -7.26
N THR A 62 16.78 -11.70 -7.33
CA THR A 62 17.83 -10.97 -6.59
C THR A 62 18.23 -9.62 -7.20
N ARG A 63 17.55 -9.20 -8.28
CA ARG A 63 17.89 -8.01 -9.03
C ARG A 63 17.41 -6.73 -8.33
N ASN A 64 18.33 -5.77 -8.13
CA ASN A 64 18.06 -4.54 -7.38
C ASN A 64 17.67 -3.34 -8.26
N ASP A 65 18.03 -3.35 -9.54
CA ASP A 65 17.77 -2.30 -10.53
C ASP A 65 16.44 -2.51 -11.29
N ILE A 66 15.34 -2.73 -10.57
CA ILE A 66 14.03 -2.87 -11.22
C ILE A 66 13.45 -1.48 -11.51
N PRO A 67 13.18 -1.14 -12.79
CA PRO A 67 12.64 0.17 -13.15
C PRO A 67 11.25 0.45 -12.55
N ASN A 68 10.90 1.72 -12.45
CA ASN A 68 9.55 2.15 -12.03
C ASN A 68 8.53 2.06 -13.17
N ALA A 69 8.97 2.21 -14.42
CA ALA A 69 8.08 2.15 -15.58
C ALA A 69 7.56 0.72 -15.79
N PHE A 70 6.24 0.59 -15.99
CA PHE A 70 5.54 -0.69 -16.05
C PHE A 70 6.13 -1.67 -17.09
N LEU A 71 6.26 -1.23 -18.35
CA LEU A 71 6.77 -2.08 -19.43
C LEU A 71 8.24 -2.48 -19.23
N GLN A 72 9.07 -1.53 -18.78
CA GLN A 72 10.48 -1.80 -18.50
C GLN A 72 10.64 -2.78 -17.34
N ARG A 73 9.81 -2.67 -16.29
CA ARG A 73 9.77 -3.60 -15.17
C ARG A 73 9.48 -5.03 -15.62
N TRP A 74 8.47 -5.23 -16.48
CA TRP A 74 8.16 -6.55 -17.04
C TRP A 74 9.26 -7.10 -17.94
N TYR A 75 9.89 -6.25 -18.74
CA TYR A 75 11.07 -6.64 -19.52
C TYR A 75 12.19 -7.14 -18.58
N THR A 76 12.48 -6.41 -17.49
CA THR A 76 13.46 -6.82 -16.48
C THR A 76 13.09 -8.15 -15.81
N TYR A 77 11.81 -8.40 -15.52
CA TYR A 77 11.39 -9.68 -14.96
C TYR A 77 11.65 -10.83 -15.91
N ILE A 78 11.27 -10.70 -17.18
CA ILE A 78 11.43 -11.76 -18.19
C ILE A 78 12.90 -12.16 -18.34
N ILE A 79 13.82 -11.19 -18.45
CA ILE A 79 15.25 -11.48 -18.58
C ILE A 79 15.86 -12.04 -17.28
N SER A 80 15.22 -11.82 -16.13
CA SER A 80 15.71 -12.26 -14.82
C SER A 80 15.11 -13.60 -14.38
N ILE A 81 14.20 -14.21 -15.15
CA ILE A 81 13.62 -15.54 -14.87
C ILE A 81 14.69 -16.60 -14.56
N PRO A 82 15.85 -16.67 -15.24
CA PRO A 82 16.88 -17.66 -14.92
C PRO A 82 17.49 -17.49 -13.52
N GLN A 83 17.34 -16.32 -12.90
CA GLN A 83 17.84 -15.99 -11.56
C GLN A 83 16.79 -16.25 -10.45
N THR A 84 15.73 -16.99 -10.77
CA THR A 84 14.65 -17.33 -9.84
C THR A 84 15.19 -18.14 -8.67
N ASN A 85 14.83 -17.71 -7.45
CA ASN A 85 15.05 -18.52 -6.26
C ASN A 85 13.88 -19.50 -6.11
N TRP A 86 14.14 -20.78 -6.40
CA TRP A 86 13.12 -21.83 -6.36
C TRP A 86 12.52 -22.05 -4.98
N ALA A 87 13.26 -21.78 -3.90
CA ALA A 87 12.71 -21.86 -2.54
C ALA A 87 11.67 -20.76 -2.29
N ALA A 88 11.95 -19.53 -2.76
CA ALA A 88 11.01 -18.42 -2.66
C ALA A 88 9.76 -18.67 -3.53
N ALA A 89 9.95 -19.14 -4.77
CA ALA A 89 8.85 -19.53 -5.65
C ALA A 89 7.98 -20.62 -5.03
N PHE A 90 8.59 -21.65 -4.43
CA PHE A 90 7.86 -22.70 -3.72
C PHE A 90 7.00 -22.14 -2.58
N ILE A 91 7.55 -21.26 -1.73
CA ILE A 91 6.79 -20.61 -0.66
C ILE A 91 5.69 -19.71 -1.21
N GLY A 92 5.92 -19.01 -2.32
CA GLY A 92 4.91 -18.21 -3.01
C GLY A 92 3.73 -19.05 -3.50
N PHE A 93 4.00 -20.15 -4.22
CA PHE A 93 2.96 -21.07 -4.69
C PHE A 93 2.26 -21.79 -3.54
N LEU A 94 2.99 -22.20 -2.49
CA LEU A 94 2.43 -22.78 -1.28
C LEU A 94 1.46 -21.79 -0.61
N SER A 95 1.84 -20.52 -0.49
CA SER A 95 0.99 -19.46 0.07
C SER A 95 -0.31 -19.31 -0.71
N LEU A 96 -0.24 -19.34 -2.05
CA LEU A 96 -1.42 -19.28 -2.92
C LEU A 96 -2.31 -20.53 -2.76
N ALA A 97 -1.71 -21.71 -2.72
CA ALA A 97 -2.44 -22.97 -2.51
C ALA A 97 -3.14 -22.99 -1.15
N LEU A 98 -2.46 -22.55 -0.09
CA LEU A 98 -3.03 -22.42 1.26
C LEU A 98 -4.17 -21.40 1.29
N TYR A 99 -4.03 -20.26 0.63
CA TYR A 99 -5.11 -19.27 0.52
C TYR A 99 -6.37 -19.88 -0.09
N LEU A 100 -6.24 -20.56 -1.23
CA LEU A 100 -7.37 -21.19 -1.92
C LEU A 100 -7.96 -22.34 -1.08
N GLY A 101 -7.12 -23.14 -0.43
CA GLY A 101 -7.55 -24.25 0.43
C GLY A 101 -8.28 -23.78 1.69
N ILE A 102 -7.67 -22.92 2.50
CA ILE A 102 -8.24 -22.45 3.77
C ILE A 102 -9.52 -21.65 3.51
N LYS A 103 -9.54 -20.76 2.50
CA LYS A 103 -10.75 -20.01 2.15
C LYS A 103 -11.93 -20.93 1.79
N LYS A 104 -11.66 -22.08 1.18
CA LYS A 104 -12.68 -23.05 0.79
C LYS A 104 -13.12 -23.95 1.95
N PHE A 105 -12.18 -24.50 2.72
CA PHE A 105 -12.46 -25.54 3.72
C PHE A 105 -12.60 -25.03 5.15
N ALA A 106 -12.02 -23.87 5.48
CA ALA A 106 -12.05 -23.27 6.81
C ALA A 106 -12.23 -21.74 6.75
N PRO A 107 -13.33 -21.23 6.15
CA PRO A 107 -13.53 -19.79 5.90
C PRO A 107 -13.61 -18.92 7.17
N LYS A 108 -13.78 -19.52 8.35
CA LYS A 108 -13.81 -18.82 9.65
C LYS A 108 -12.42 -18.48 10.19
N VAL A 109 -11.36 -19.10 9.64
CA VAL A 109 -9.99 -18.88 10.09
C VAL A 109 -9.45 -17.58 9.47
N PRO A 110 -8.68 -16.76 10.21
CA PRO A 110 -7.95 -15.62 9.65
C PRO A 110 -6.90 -16.09 8.62
N VAL A 111 -7.32 -16.20 7.35
CA VAL A 111 -6.58 -16.89 6.28
C VAL A 111 -5.15 -16.38 6.15
N TYR A 112 -4.94 -15.07 6.11
CA TYR A 112 -3.61 -14.48 5.94
C TYR A 112 -2.67 -14.79 7.12
N LEU A 113 -3.18 -14.76 8.36
CA LEU A 113 -2.39 -15.10 9.54
C LEU A 113 -2.01 -16.58 9.56
N ALA A 114 -2.95 -17.46 9.19
CA ALA A 114 -2.68 -18.89 9.09
C ALA A 114 -1.60 -19.19 8.04
N ILE A 115 -1.69 -18.57 6.85
CA ILE A 115 -0.65 -18.70 5.81
C ILE A 115 0.70 -18.24 6.34
N LEU A 116 0.77 -17.05 6.95
CA LEU A 116 2.01 -16.50 7.49
C LEU A 116 2.67 -17.46 8.50
N ILE A 117 1.89 -18.00 9.44
CA ILE A 117 2.40 -18.94 10.44
C ILE A 117 2.91 -20.22 9.77
N ILE A 118 2.12 -20.82 8.88
CA ILE A 118 2.47 -22.08 8.22
C ILE A 118 3.73 -21.91 7.38
N THR A 119 3.82 -20.86 6.55
CA THR A 119 4.99 -20.65 5.68
C THR A 119 6.23 -20.29 6.47
N THR A 120 6.10 -19.54 7.58
CA THR A 120 7.21 -19.27 8.50
C THR A 120 7.73 -20.56 9.13
N LEU A 121 6.83 -21.44 9.61
CA LEU A 121 7.21 -22.73 10.18
C LEU A 121 7.90 -23.62 9.15
N VAL A 122 7.36 -23.71 7.92
CA VAL A 122 7.97 -24.48 6.83
C VAL A 122 9.37 -23.96 6.51
N THR A 123 9.52 -22.64 6.33
CA THR A 123 10.82 -22.03 6.07
C THR A 123 11.83 -22.29 7.20
N CYS A 124 11.38 -22.21 8.46
CA CYS A 124 12.26 -22.40 9.62
C CYS A 124 12.67 -23.87 9.81
N ILE A 125 11.73 -24.81 9.69
CA ILE A 125 11.99 -26.24 9.87
C ILE A 125 12.89 -26.80 8.77
N PHE A 126 12.67 -26.39 7.52
CA PHE A 126 13.45 -26.85 6.37
C PHE A 126 14.65 -25.96 6.03
N ASN A 127 14.90 -24.91 6.82
CA ASN A 127 15.96 -23.93 6.63
C ASN A 127 16.07 -23.43 5.17
N LEU A 128 14.93 -23.08 4.59
CA LEU A 128 14.84 -22.70 3.17
C LEU A 128 15.54 -21.35 2.93
N PRO A 129 16.34 -21.20 1.86
CA PRO A 129 17.07 -19.97 1.57
C PRO A 129 16.14 -18.91 0.97
N VAL A 130 15.22 -18.37 1.74
CA VAL A 130 14.28 -17.31 1.33
C VAL A 130 14.56 -16.01 2.06
N GLU A 131 14.35 -14.88 1.40
CA GLU A 131 14.42 -13.58 2.06
C GLU A 131 13.31 -13.48 3.11
N THR A 132 13.71 -13.18 4.34
CA THR A 132 12.81 -12.88 5.45
C THR A 132 12.73 -11.36 5.66
N ILE A 133 11.73 -10.91 6.42
CA ILE A 133 11.62 -9.50 6.80
C ILE A 133 12.93 -9.02 7.47
N GLY A 134 13.51 -9.83 8.36
CA GLY A 134 14.77 -9.49 9.04
C GLY A 134 15.97 -9.42 8.10
N SER A 135 16.11 -10.35 7.15
CA SER A 135 17.22 -10.31 6.20
C SER A 135 17.10 -9.19 5.17
N LYS A 136 15.87 -8.78 4.82
CA LYS A 136 15.60 -7.77 3.78
C LYS A 136 15.59 -6.33 4.32
N TYR A 137 15.03 -6.12 5.50
CA TYR A 137 14.85 -4.79 6.09
C TYR A 137 15.75 -4.53 7.31
N GLY A 138 16.50 -5.53 7.76
CA GLY A 138 17.38 -5.43 8.92
C GLY A 138 16.62 -5.56 10.25
N ASP A 139 17.28 -5.16 11.33
CA ASP A 139 16.69 -5.18 12.66
C ASP A 139 15.59 -4.12 12.80
N LEU A 140 14.40 -4.55 13.21
CA LEU A 140 13.32 -3.64 13.56
C LEU A 140 13.65 -2.88 14.85
N PRO A 141 13.35 -1.57 14.93
CA PRO A 141 13.54 -0.80 16.15
C PRO A 141 12.69 -1.42 17.28
N LYS A 142 13.32 -1.68 18.42
CA LYS A 142 12.67 -2.29 19.59
C LYS A 142 11.80 -1.31 20.37
N MET A 143 11.86 -0.02 20.03
CA MET A 143 11.17 1.07 20.70
C MET A 143 10.44 1.90 19.65
N LEU A 144 9.33 2.51 20.05
CA LEU A 144 8.67 3.51 19.22
C LEU A 144 9.69 4.63 18.95
N PRO A 145 9.91 5.05 17.69
CA PRO A 145 10.74 6.19 17.41
C PRO A 145 10.19 7.41 18.15
N ALA A 146 11.08 8.22 18.72
CA ALA A 146 10.65 9.48 19.31
C ALA A 146 10.02 10.35 18.21
N PRO A 147 8.94 11.09 18.50
CA PRO A 147 8.44 12.12 17.60
C PRO A 147 9.57 13.09 17.27
N GLU A 148 9.99 13.10 16.00
CA GLU A 148 11.01 14.01 15.50
C GLU A 148 10.36 14.89 14.45
N PHE A 149 10.43 16.21 14.65
CA PHE A 149 10.07 17.14 13.60
C PHE A 149 11.14 17.06 12.51
N PRO A 150 10.81 16.55 11.30
CA PRO A 150 11.79 16.46 10.24
C PRO A 150 12.23 17.86 9.83
N ALA A 151 13.44 17.99 9.30
CA ALA A 151 13.91 19.22 8.70
C ALA A 151 13.07 19.55 7.45
N MET A 152 11.99 20.30 7.65
CA MET A 152 11.08 20.72 6.60
C MET A 152 11.59 22.01 5.97
N SER A 153 11.84 21.98 4.66
CA SER A 153 12.11 23.18 3.87
C SER A 153 10.92 23.49 2.96
N LEU A 154 10.73 24.77 2.65
CA LEU A 154 9.72 25.19 1.68
C LEU A 154 9.96 24.56 0.31
N ASP A 155 11.23 24.35 -0.05
CA ASP A 155 11.62 23.70 -1.30
C ASP A 155 11.22 22.22 -1.33
N LEU A 156 11.32 21.51 -0.20
CA LEU A 156 10.84 20.13 -0.09
C LEU A 156 9.32 20.06 -0.30
N PHE A 157 8.55 20.97 0.30
CA PHE A 157 7.09 21.02 0.09
C PHE A 157 6.73 21.26 -1.37
N ARG A 158 7.40 22.20 -2.04
CA ARG A 158 7.19 22.45 -3.48
C ARG A 158 7.51 21.22 -4.33
N LEU A 159 8.58 20.51 -3.96
CA LEU A 159 9.03 19.31 -4.67
C LEU A 159 8.04 18.14 -4.53
N VAL A 160 7.47 17.91 -3.33
CA VAL A 160 6.54 16.80 -3.07
C VAL A 160 5.08 17.15 -3.37
N PHE A 161 4.75 18.43 -3.59
CA PHE A 161 3.38 18.89 -3.82
C PHE A 161 2.61 18.10 -4.89
N PRO A 162 3.15 17.82 -6.09
CA PRO A 162 2.43 17.05 -7.09
C PRO A 162 2.08 15.62 -6.63
N SER A 163 2.99 14.99 -5.89
CA SER A 163 2.77 13.66 -5.31
C SER A 163 1.74 13.72 -4.19
N ALA A 164 1.84 14.69 -3.27
CA ALA A 164 0.89 14.87 -2.18
C ALA A 164 -0.53 15.16 -2.67
N LEU A 165 -0.68 15.93 -3.75
CA LEU A 165 -1.96 16.19 -4.39
C LEU A 165 -2.58 14.90 -4.97
N THR A 166 -1.76 14.08 -5.63
CA THR A 166 -2.20 12.79 -6.17
C THR A 166 -2.64 11.84 -5.06
N VAL A 167 -1.86 11.77 -3.97
CA VAL A 167 -2.19 10.93 -2.80
C VAL A 167 -3.43 11.46 -2.09
N ALA A 168 -3.60 12.77 -1.92
CA ALA A 168 -4.80 13.37 -1.31
C ALA A 168 -6.05 13.08 -2.12
N PHE A 169 -5.99 13.19 -3.45
CA PHE A 169 -7.11 12.84 -4.31
C PHE A 169 -7.45 11.35 -4.19
N LEU A 170 -6.44 10.48 -4.22
CA LEU A 170 -6.60 9.03 -4.06
C LEU A 170 -7.27 8.68 -2.73
N ALA A 171 -6.70 9.17 -1.63
CA ALA A 171 -7.18 8.96 -0.26
C ALA A 171 -8.66 9.39 -0.12
N ALA A 172 -8.97 10.62 -0.55
CA ALA A 172 -10.33 11.15 -0.56
C ALA A 172 -11.32 10.25 -1.32
N VAL A 173 -10.91 9.74 -2.50
CA VAL A 173 -11.78 8.91 -3.33
C VAL A 173 -12.03 7.54 -2.69
N GLU A 174 -10.99 6.86 -2.23
CA GLU A 174 -11.12 5.54 -1.62
C GLU A 174 -11.91 5.59 -0.30
N SER A 175 -11.65 6.59 0.52
CA SER A 175 -12.34 6.82 1.79
C SER A 175 -13.84 7.06 1.58
N LEU A 176 -14.20 8.01 0.72
CA LEU A 176 -15.60 8.34 0.44
C LEU A 176 -16.37 7.22 -0.27
N LEU A 177 -15.71 6.43 -1.11
CA LEU A 177 -16.32 5.24 -1.71
C LEU A 177 -16.56 4.14 -0.70
N SER A 178 -15.61 3.92 0.20
CA SER A 178 -15.76 2.96 1.31
C SER A 178 -16.91 3.38 2.21
N ALA A 179 -16.99 4.67 2.58
CA ALA A 179 -18.10 5.22 3.36
C ALA A 179 -19.44 5.02 2.64
N LYS A 180 -19.51 5.27 1.32
CA LYS A 180 -20.75 5.05 0.54
C LYS A 180 -21.19 3.58 0.50
N VAL A 181 -20.26 2.64 0.46
CA VAL A 181 -20.58 1.20 0.55
C VAL A 181 -21.13 0.88 1.94
N VAL A 182 -20.52 1.40 3.00
CA VAL A 182 -21.00 1.23 4.38
C VAL A 182 -22.39 1.85 4.58
N ASP A 183 -22.64 3.05 4.07
CA ASP A 183 -23.94 3.71 4.07
C ASP A 183 -25.01 2.80 3.43
N SER A 184 -24.70 2.19 2.29
CA SER A 184 -25.64 1.31 1.58
C SER A 184 -25.99 0.02 2.35
N MET A 185 -25.12 -0.42 3.26
CA MET A 185 -25.32 -1.61 4.09
C MET A 185 -26.00 -1.29 5.43
N SER A 186 -25.72 -0.12 6.00
CA SER A 186 -26.23 0.33 7.30
C SER A 186 -27.56 1.07 7.22
N GLY A 187 -27.86 1.69 6.07
CA GLY A 187 -29.02 2.56 5.90
C GLY A 187 -28.81 3.99 6.40
N ASP A 188 -27.65 4.31 6.97
CA ASP A 188 -27.26 5.64 7.41
C ASP A 188 -26.58 6.44 6.28
N MET A 189 -26.35 7.74 6.52
CA MET A 189 -25.57 8.60 5.64
C MET A 189 -24.41 9.24 6.38
N HIS A 190 -23.19 9.08 5.87
CA HIS A 190 -22.03 9.81 6.37
C HIS A 190 -22.04 11.29 5.92
N ASN A 191 -21.19 12.10 6.54
CA ASN A 191 -20.87 13.45 6.07
C ASN A 191 -19.53 13.41 5.30
N PRO A 192 -19.53 13.52 3.97
CA PRO A 192 -18.32 13.44 3.15
C PRO A 192 -17.24 14.45 3.54
N ASN A 193 -17.64 15.64 3.98
CA ASN A 193 -16.70 16.70 4.31
C ASN A 193 -16.04 16.46 5.67
N ALA A 194 -16.77 15.86 6.62
CA ALA A 194 -16.20 15.44 7.88
C ALA A 194 -15.19 14.30 7.67
N GLU A 195 -15.48 13.39 6.74
CA GLU A 195 -14.56 12.29 6.39
C GLU A 195 -13.22 12.81 5.87
N LEU A 196 -13.24 13.79 4.96
CA LEU A 196 -12.01 14.42 4.45
C LEU A 196 -11.22 15.14 5.55
N VAL A 197 -11.89 15.83 6.47
CA VAL A 197 -11.21 16.49 7.59
C VAL A 197 -10.61 15.45 8.54
N GLY A 198 -11.35 14.39 8.87
CA GLY A 198 -10.90 13.31 9.74
C GLY A 198 -9.69 12.57 9.17
N GLU A 199 -9.74 12.21 7.89
CA GLU A 199 -8.63 11.57 7.18
C GLU A 199 -7.41 12.50 7.06
N GLY A 200 -7.65 13.79 6.84
CA GLY A 200 -6.57 14.77 6.82
C GLY A 200 -5.87 14.93 8.17
N LEU A 201 -6.64 14.97 9.26
CA LEU A 201 -6.11 14.97 10.63
C LEU A 201 -5.33 13.70 10.94
N ALA A 202 -5.87 12.53 10.56
CA ALA A 202 -5.20 11.25 10.76
C ALA A 202 -3.85 11.18 10.03
N ASN A 203 -3.78 11.67 8.79
CA ASN A 203 -2.55 11.73 8.01
C ASN A 203 -1.48 12.65 8.64
N ILE A 204 -1.89 13.80 9.18
CA ILE A 204 -0.95 14.70 9.88
C ILE A 204 -0.48 14.07 11.19
N ALA A 205 -1.39 13.47 11.96
CA ALA A 205 -1.06 12.84 13.23
C ALA A 205 -0.16 11.62 13.08
N ALA A 206 -0.33 10.82 12.01
CA ALA A 206 0.54 9.68 11.72
C ALA A 206 1.94 10.10 11.22
N ALA A 207 2.08 11.35 10.77
CA ALA A 207 3.32 11.90 10.24
C ALA A 207 4.14 12.68 11.28
N ALA A 208 3.59 12.86 12.49
CA ALA A 208 4.21 13.57 13.62
C ALA A 208 4.77 12.58 14.65
#